data_AF-A0A8S3SGM3-F1
#
_entry.id   AF-A0A8S3SGM3-F1
#
_cell.length_a   1.000
_cell.length_b   1.000
_cell.length_c   1.000
_cell.angle_alpha   90.00
_cell.angle_beta   90.00
_cell.angle_gamma   90.00
#
_symmetry.space_group_name_H-M   'P 1'
#
loop_
_entity.id
_entity.type
_entity.pdbx_description
1 polymer ?
#
loop_
_entity_poly.entity_id
_entity_poly.type
_entity_poly.pdbx_seq_one_letter_code
_entity_poly.pdbx_strand_id
1 'polypeptide(L)'
;MQGLSSISDDNSWPSWTPQVKQKTTENSKQMKPCALNEILKIIDLSRFLSLKKLLRVTCYVFQFVNIVKQTRYNHEITLIEHFAKRWRMKYLNGLREFHRVAGDKSAHVKVGSVVQIMDNSPRMMWKLAVIEDLITGNDGVVRAVKLRTSNGLITTRPIVKLVPLEI
;
A
#
# COMPACT_ATOMS: atom_id res chain seq x y z
N MET A 1 57.30 -6.63 -11.17
CA MET A 1 55.99 -6.06 -10.79
C MET A 1 54.93 -7.03 -11.30
N GLN A 2 54.32 -7.77 -10.37
CA GLN A 2 53.15 -8.64 -10.61
C GLN A 2 51.99 -7.71 -11.03
N GLY A 3 51.19 -7.96 -12.06
CA GLY A 3 50.47 -9.19 -12.38
C GLY A 3 49.00 -8.96 -12.05
N LEU A 4 48.29 -8.17 -12.86
CA LEU A 4 46.84 -7.95 -12.78
C LEU A 4 46.27 -7.89 -14.21
N SER A 5 46.02 -9.07 -14.80
CA SER A 5 45.12 -9.19 -15.95
C SER A 5 43.69 -9.16 -15.43
N SER A 6 42.97 -8.12 -15.84
CA SER A 6 41.57 -7.88 -15.51
C SER A 6 40.70 -9.06 -15.96
N ILE A 7 39.81 -9.44 -15.06
CA ILE A 7 38.77 -10.44 -15.21
C ILE A 7 37.83 -10.04 -16.36
N SER A 8 37.73 -10.89 -17.37
CA SER A 8 36.74 -10.76 -18.44
C SER A 8 36.39 -12.17 -18.90
N ASP A 9 35.42 -12.77 -18.22
CA ASP A 9 34.68 -13.96 -18.66
C ASP A 9 33.31 -13.98 -17.95
N ASP A 10 32.43 -13.06 -18.31
CA ASP A 10 31.03 -12.97 -17.85
C ASP A 10 30.12 -14.06 -18.49
N ASN A 11 30.67 -15.22 -18.85
CA ASN A 11 29.93 -16.34 -19.45
C ASN A 11 30.02 -17.64 -18.66
N SER A 12 30.52 -17.61 -17.41
CA SER A 12 30.42 -18.76 -16.51
C SER A 12 29.10 -18.72 -15.75
N TRP A 13 28.01 -19.16 -16.40
CA TRP A 13 26.80 -19.55 -15.70
C TRP A 13 26.48 -21.02 -16.04
N PRO A 14 26.30 -21.91 -15.05
CA PRO A 14 25.97 -23.30 -15.34
C PRO A 14 24.54 -23.38 -15.91
N SER A 15 24.41 -23.87 -17.15
CA SER A 15 23.12 -24.19 -17.74
C SER A 15 22.61 -25.51 -17.17
N TRP A 16 21.45 -25.48 -16.51
CA TRP A 16 20.82 -26.70 -16.03
C TRP A 16 20.29 -27.50 -17.23
N THR A 17 20.86 -28.67 -17.47
CA THR A 17 20.28 -29.67 -18.38
C THR A 17 19.83 -30.87 -17.56
N PRO A 18 18.55 -31.30 -17.66
CA PRO A 18 18.08 -32.46 -16.94
C PRO A 18 18.79 -33.71 -17.46
N GLN A 19 19.62 -34.31 -16.61
CA GLN A 19 20.23 -35.60 -16.86
C GLN A 19 19.13 -36.68 -16.79
N VAL A 20 18.60 -37.06 -17.95
CA VAL A 20 17.72 -38.23 -18.08
C VAL A 20 18.54 -39.46 -17.73
N LYS A 21 18.32 -39.99 -16.53
CA LYS A 21 18.94 -41.24 -16.07
C LYS A 21 18.42 -42.38 -16.95
N GLN A 22 19.21 -42.80 -17.93
CA GLN A 22 18.92 -43.99 -18.73
C GLN A 22 18.85 -45.18 -17.77
N LYS A 23 17.66 -45.78 -17.64
CA LYS A 23 17.52 -47.05 -16.95
C LYS A 23 18.32 -48.08 -17.74
N THR A 24 19.40 -48.58 -17.16
CA THR A 24 20.12 -49.75 -17.64
C THR A 24 19.12 -50.89 -17.76
N THR A 25 19.01 -51.44 -18.95
CA THR A 25 18.16 -52.60 -19.27
C THR A 25 18.77 -53.82 -18.58
N GLU A 26 18.43 -54.06 -17.32
CA GLU A 26 18.76 -55.29 -16.63
C GLU A 26 17.72 -56.36 -16.95
N ASN A 27 18.12 -57.27 -17.84
CA ASN A 27 17.71 -58.66 -17.99
C ASN A 27 16.37 -59.08 -17.35
N SER A 28 15.40 -59.30 -18.23
CA SER A 28 14.13 -60.00 -17.99
C SER A 28 14.34 -61.40 -17.42
N LYS A 29 14.41 -61.52 -16.09
CA LYS A 29 13.95 -62.75 -15.42
C LYS A 29 12.44 -62.66 -15.32
N GLN A 30 11.72 -63.52 -16.06
CA GLN A 30 10.28 -63.68 -15.89
C GLN A 30 10.00 -64.10 -14.44
N MET A 31 9.45 -63.18 -13.64
CA MET A 31 8.82 -63.54 -12.37
C MET A 31 7.47 -64.19 -12.69
N LYS A 32 7.33 -65.47 -12.34
CA LYS A 32 6.02 -66.13 -12.30
C LYS A 32 5.18 -65.39 -11.25
N PRO A 33 3.98 -64.87 -11.57
CA PRO A 33 3.15 -64.22 -10.56
C PRO A 33 2.70 -65.28 -9.55
N CYS A 34 3.37 -65.32 -8.39
CA CYS A 34 2.86 -66.08 -7.24
C CYS A 34 1.60 -65.39 -6.75
N ALA A 35 0.47 -66.03 -7.01
CA ALA A 35 -0.76 -65.97 -6.23
C ALA A 35 -1.22 -64.59 -5.73
N LEU A 36 -1.35 -63.60 -6.61
CA LEU A 36 -2.10 -62.37 -6.29
C LEU A 36 -3.60 -62.69 -6.02
N ASN A 37 -4.09 -63.81 -6.56
CA ASN A 37 -5.46 -64.28 -6.40
C ASN A 37 -5.77 -64.85 -4.99
N GLU A 38 -4.78 -65.27 -4.22
CA GLU A 38 -4.97 -65.82 -2.87
C GLU A 38 -5.01 -64.73 -1.79
N ILE A 39 -4.16 -63.70 -1.91
CA ILE A 39 -4.11 -62.56 -0.96
C ILE A 39 -5.38 -61.69 -1.06
N LEU A 40 -5.92 -61.54 -2.28
CA LEU A 40 -7.13 -60.74 -2.53
C LEU A 40 -8.42 -61.32 -1.92
N LYS A 41 -8.39 -62.56 -1.41
CA LYS A 41 -9.52 -63.14 -0.66
C LYS A 41 -9.45 -62.86 0.85
N ILE A 42 -8.26 -62.60 1.39
CA ILE A 42 -8.04 -62.37 2.84
C ILE A 42 -8.39 -60.93 3.23
N ILE A 43 -8.15 -59.97 2.33
CA ILE A 43 -8.41 -58.56 2.56
C ILE A 43 -9.46 -58.11 1.56
N ASP A 44 -10.70 -57.94 2.04
CA ASP A 44 -11.75 -57.33 1.24
C ASP A 44 -11.45 -55.83 1.01
N LEU A 45 -10.82 -55.51 -0.12
CA LEU A 45 -10.56 -54.13 -0.52
C LEU A 45 -11.86 -53.37 -0.85
N SER A 46 -12.96 -54.07 -1.18
CA SER A 46 -14.25 -53.42 -1.48
C SER A 46 -14.87 -52.77 -0.24
N ARG A 47 -14.52 -53.27 0.96
CA ARG A 47 -14.81 -52.64 2.26
C ARG A 47 -14.17 -51.25 2.40
N PHE A 48 -13.03 -51.02 1.75
CA PHE A 48 -12.24 -49.78 1.82
C PHE A 48 -12.43 -48.84 0.62
N LEU A 49 -13.03 -49.31 -0.49
CA LEU A 49 -13.30 -48.52 -1.70
C LEU A 49 -14.60 -47.72 -1.67
N SER A 50 -15.21 -47.47 -0.50
CA SER A 50 -16.38 -46.59 -0.42
C SER A 50 -15.97 -45.15 -0.67
N LEU A 51 -15.79 -44.79 -1.95
CA LEU A 51 -15.42 -43.47 -2.44
C LEU A 51 -16.32 -42.38 -1.85
N LYS A 52 -17.59 -42.69 -1.63
CA LYS A 52 -18.55 -41.79 -0.96
C LYS A 52 -18.19 -41.51 0.51
N LYS A 53 -17.72 -42.52 1.26
CA LYS A 53 -17.25 -42.33 2.65
C LYS A 53 -15.95 -41.54 2.69
N LEU A 54 -15.03 -41.83 1.78
CA LEU A 54 -13.76 -41.11 1.68
C LEU A 54 -14.00 -39.64 1.31
N LEU A 55 -14.84 -39.35 0.31
CA LEU A 55 -15.23 -38.00 -0.08
C LEU A 55 -15.89 -37.23 1.06
N ARG A 56 -16.67 -37.92 1.90
CA ARG A 56 -17.31 -37.29 3.06
C ARG A 56 -16.28 -36.90 4.13
N VAL A 57 -15.34 -37.79 4.43
CA VAL A 57 -14.27 -37.53 5.40
C VAL A 57 -13.32 -36.44 4.89
N THR A 58 -12.91 -36.49 3.62
CA THR A 58 -12.05 -35.45 3.04
C THR A 58 -12.77 -34.12 2.99
N CYS A 59 -14.08 -34.08 2.69
CA CYS A 59 -14.89 -32.87 2.77
C CYS A 59 -14.91 -32.29 4.19
N TYR A 60 -15.13 -33.11 5.23
CA TYR A 60 -15.10 -32.63 6.62
C TYR A 60 -13.72 -32.11 7.04
N VAL A 61 -12.64 -32.80 6.67
CA VAL A 61 -11.27 -32.35 6.96
C VAL A 61 -10.97 -31.05 6.21
N PHE A 62 -11.36 -30.94 4.95
CA PHE A 62 -11.15 -29.74 4.15
C PHE A 62 -11.96 -28.56 4.68
N GLN A 63 -13.23 -28.79 5.06
CA GLN A 63 -14.08 -27.80 5.69
C GLN A 63 -13.52 -27.35 7.04
N PHE A 64 -13.03 -28.27 7.87
CA PHE A 64 -12.39 -27.94 9.15
C PHE A 64 -11.14 -27.08 8.96
N VAL A 65 -10.24 -27.47 8.04
CA VAL A 65 -9.04 -26.69 7.72
C VAL A 65 -9.42 -25.32 7.18
N ASN A 66 -10.45 -25.24 6.33
CA ASN A 66 -10.89 -23.98 5.75
C ASN A 66 -11.49 -23.06 6.82
N ILE A 67 -12.31 -23.57 7.74
CA ILE A 67 -12.84 -22.82 8.89
C ILE A 67 -11.70 -22.24 9.73
N VAL A 68 -10.71 -23.05 10.12
CA VAL A 68 -9.60 -22.59 10.97
C VAL A 68 -8.74 -21.54 10.25
N LYS A 69 -8.50 -21.70 8.94
CA LYS A 69 -7.79 -20.71 8.12
C LYS A 69 -8.58 -19.40 7.99
N GLN A 70 -9.88 -19.49 7.73
CA GLN A 70 -10.78 -18.34 7.59
C GLN A 70 -10.85 -17.53 8.89
N THR A 71 -10.92 -18.18 10.05
CA THR A 71 -10.95 -17.49 11.35
C THR A 71 -9.68 -16.67 11.57
N ARG A 72 -8.49 -17.22 11.26
CA ARG A 72 -7.22 -16.48 11.39
C ARG A 72 -7.16 -15.28 10.45
N TYR A 73 -7.48 -15.49 9.18
CA TYR A 73 -7.50 -14.43 8.17
C TYR A 73 -8.47 -13.30 8.57
N ASN A 74 -9.69 -13.64 8.99
CA ASN A 74 -10.68 -12.64 9.40
C ASN A 74 -10.21 -11.85 10.65
N HIS A 75 -9.51 -12.51 11.58
CA HIS A 75 -8.95 -11.83 12.75
C HIS A 75 -7.86 -10.83 12.36
N GLU A 76 -6.95 -11.22 11.47
CA GLU A 76 -5.88 -10.35 10.94
C GLU A 76 -6.47 -9.13 10.21
N ILE A 77 -7.47 -9.34 9.34
CA ILE A 77 -8.17 -8.25 8.64
C ILE A 77 -8.83 -7.30 9.64
N THR A 78 -9.52 -7.84 10.65
CA THR A 78 -10.19 -7.03 11.69
C THR A 78 -9.18 -6.14 12.43
N LEU A 79 -8.00 -6.67 12.77
CA LEU A 79 -6.94 -5.88 13.40
C LEU A 79 -6.45 -4.73 12.52
N ILE A 80 -6.25 -5.00 11.22
CA ILE A 80 -5.83 -3.98 10.25
C ILE A 80 -6.90 -2.91 10.09
N GLU A 81 -8.18 -3.27 10.00
CA GLU A 81 -9.29 -2.33 9.91
C GLU A 81 -9.39 -1.43 11.15
N HIS A 82 -9.27 -2.01 12.34
CA HIS A 82 -9.24 -1.26 13.59
C HIS A 82 -8.05 -0.28 13.64
N PHE A 83 -6.88 -0.73 13.21
CA PHE A 83 -5.70 0.11 13.12
C PHE A 83 -5.91 1.24 12.12
N ALA A 84 -6.36 0.95 10.90
CA ALA A 84 -6.61 1.94 9.86
C ALA A 84 -7.63 2.99 10.30
N LYS A 85 -8.72 2.57 10.95
CA LYS A 85 -9.73 3.46 11.53
C LYS A 85 -9.14 4.38 12.59
N ARG A 86 -8.37 3.82 13.53
CA ARG A 86 -7.73 4.60 14.60
C ARG A 86 -6.68 5.56 14.04
N TRP A 87 -5.84 5.10 13.13
CA TRP A 87 -4.83 5.90 12.46
C TRP A 87 -5.46 7.08 11.72
N ARG A 88 -6.47 6.82 10.89
CA ARG A 88 -7.19 7.88 10.16
C ARG A 88 -7.79 8.92 11.11
N MET A 89 -8.44 8.48 12.18
CA MET A 89 -9.03 9.39 13.16
C MET A 89 -7.97 10.23 13.88
N LYS A 90 -6.88 9.61 14.34
CA LYS A 90 -5.79 10.32 15.02
C LYS A 90 -5.05 11.26 14.08
N TYR A 91 -4.80 10.84 12.85
CA TYR A 91 -4.15 11.65 11.83
C TYR A 91 -4.99 12.88 11.46
N LEU A 92 -6.28 12.71 11.18
CA LEU A 92 -7.17 13.84 10.85
C LEU A 92 -7.34 14.80 12.04
N ASN A 93 -7.44 14.27 13.25
CA ASN A 93 -7.50 15.11 14.46
C ASN A 93 -6.19 15.88 14.65
N GLY A 94 -5.04 15.21 14.51
CA GLY A 94 -3.72 15.84 14.58
C GLY A 94 -3.52 16.89 13.49
N LEU A 95 -4.00 16.63 12.28
CA LEU A 95 -3.95 17.60 11.18
C LEU A 95 -4.80 18.84 11.47
N ARG A 96 -6.01 18.65 12.04
CA ARG A 96 -6.86 19.76 12.47
C ARG A 96 -6.23 20.57 13.59
N GLU A 97 -5.63 19.90 14.58
CA GLU A 97 -4.93 20.55 15.68
C GLU A 97 -3.71 21.34 15.17
N PHE A 98 -2.91 20.73 14.29
CA PHE A 98 -1.78 21.39 13.65
C PHE A 98 -2.23 22.61 12.84
N HIS A 99 -3.26 22.48 12.00
CA HIS A 99 -3.79 23.60 11.21
C HIS A 99 -4.44 24.68 12.09
N ARG A 100 -4.96 24.34 13.28
CA ARG A 100 -5.44 25.34 14.25
C ARG A 100 -4.28 26.12 14.87
N VAL A 101 -3.19 25.44 15.22
CA VAL A 101 -2.00 26.06 15.83
C VAL A 101 -1.21 26.87 14.80
N ALA A 102 -1.04 26.35 13.58
CA ALA A 102 -0.41 27.06 12.46
C ALA A 102 -1.33 28.14 11.84
N GLY A 103 -2.64 28.07 12.13
CA GLY A 103 -3.68 28.89 11.54
C GLY A 103 -3.88 30.26 12.16
N ASP A 104 -2.98 30.73 13.02
CA ASP A 104 -2.95 32.13 13.43
C ASP A 104 -2.48 33.01 12.25
N LYS A 105 -3.38 33.14 11.27
CA LYS A 105 -3.19 33.90 10.05
C LYS A 105 -2.99 35.39 10.35
N SER A 106 -3.38 35.85 11.54
CA SER A 106 -3.17 37.23 11.99
C SER A 106 -1.69 37.55 12.16
N ALA A 107 -0.84 36.56 12.52
CA ALA A 107 0.57 36.79 12.78
C ALA A 107 1.40 37.16 11.53
N HIS A 108 0.87 36.87 10.32
CA HIS A 108 1.63 36.95 9.07
C HIS A 108 1.22 38.11 8.14
N VAL A 109 0.22 38.91 8.53
CA VAL A 109 -0.31 39.98 7.65
C VAL A 109 0.32 41.31 8.02
N LYS A 110 1.45 41.62 7.37
CA LYS A 110 2.12 42.93 7.47
C LYS A 110 2.07 43.64 6.12
N VAL A 111 2.09 44.97 6.17
CA VAL A 111 2.29 45.78 4.96
C VAL A 111 3.64 45.43 4.33
N GLY A 112 3.64 45.25 3.01
CA GLY A 112 4.81 44.81 2.25
C GLY A 112 5.01 43.30 2.13
N SER A 113 4.22 42.47 2.82
CA SER A 113 4.31 41.01 2.68
C SER A 113 3.71 40.51 1.36
N VAL A 114 4.33 39.47 0.79
CA VAL A 114 3.85 38.79 -0.42
C VAL A 114 2.85 37.69 -0.04
N VAL A 115 1.70 37.68 -0.70
CA VAL A 115 0.61 36.73 -0.46
C VAL A 115 0.05 36.17 -1.76
N GLN A 116 -0.53 34.97 -1.70
CA GLN A 116 -1.33 34.40 -2.78
C GLN A 116 -2.81 34.74 -2.60
N ILE A 117 -3.46 35.12 -3.69
CA ILE A 117 -4.89 35.40 -3.75
C ILE A 117 -5.63 34.11 -4.12
N MET A 118 -6.45 33.61 -3.20
CA MET A 118 -7.32 32.47 -3.41
C MET A 118 -8.43 32.81 -4.40
N ASP A 119 -8.51 32.04 -5.48
CA ASP A 119 -9.56 32.10 -6.49
C ASP A 119 -10.13 30.69 -6.74
N ASN A 120 -11.15 30.57 -7.59
CA ASN A 120 -11.78 29.29 -7.95
C ASN A 120 -10.87 28.37 -8.79
N SER A 121 -9.69 28.85 -9.19
CA SER A 121 -8.68 28.09 -9.92
C SER A 121 -7.84 27.20 -8.98
N PRO A 122 -7.17 26.15 -9.50
CA PRO A 122 -6.25 25.35 -8.69
C PRO A 122 -5.14 26.21 -8.08
N ARG A 123 -4.62 25.81 -6.91
CA ARG A 123 -3.64 26.58 -6.12
C ARG A 123 -2.43 27.08 -6.92
N MET A 124 -1.94 26.27 -7.86
CA MET A 124 -0.81 26.65 -8.74
C MET A 124 -1.09 27.87 -9.62
N MET A 125 -2.35 28.17 -9.90
CA MET A 125 -2.77 29.31 -10.73
C MET A 125 -3.15 30.55 -9.91
N TRP A 126 -3.05 30.49 -8.59
CA TRP A 126 -3.35 31.64 -7.73
C TRP A 126 -2.36 32.78 -7.98
N LYS A 127 -2.89 33.98 -8.13
CA LYS A 127 -2.08 35.18 -8.41
C LYS A 127 -1.35 35.61 -7.14
N LEU A 128 -0.10 36.03 -7.31
CA LEU A 128 0.68 36.66 -6.27
C LEU A 128 0.36 38.15 -6.19
N ALA A 129 0.35 38.68 -4.98
CA ALA A 129 0.19 40.10 -4.73
C ALA A 129 0.96 40.54 -3.49
N VAL A 130 1.26 41.83 -3.41
CA VAL A 130 1.90 42.47 -2.25
C VAL A 130 0.86 43.27 -1.48
N ILE A 131 0.90 43.16 -0.15
CA ILE A 131 0.03 43.95 0.73
C ILE A 131 0.49 45.40 0.73
N GLU A 132 -0.43 46.31 0.39
CA GLU A 132 -0.18 47.75 0.37
C GLU A 132 -0.77 48.43 1.61
N ASP A 133 -2.05 48.19 1.92
CA ASP A 133 -2.73 48.72 3.11
C ASP A 133 -3.58 47.67 3.80
N LEU A 134 -3.73 47.81 5.12
CA LEU A 134 -4.64 47.01 5.95
C LEU A 134 -5.92 47.80 6.25
N ILE A 135 -7.08 47.16 6.09
CA ILE A 135 -8.37 47.73 6.44
C ILE A 135 -8.84 47.09 7.74
N THR A 136 -8.69 47.84 8.83
CA THR A 136 -9.16 47.48 10.18
C THR A 136 -10.58 47.97 10.43
N GLY A 137 -11.35 47.19 11.18
CA GLY A 137 -12.64 47.65 11.71
C GLY A 137 -12.46 48.44 13.01
N ASN A 138 -13.58 48.91 13.58
CA ASN A 138 -13.58 49.64 14.85
C ASN A 138 -12.99 48.83 16.02
N ASP A 139 -13.09 47.50 15.96
CA ASP A 139 -12.55 46.57 16.97
C ASP A 139 -11.03 46.33 16.82
N GLY A 140 -10.35 47.04 15.91
CA GLY A 140 -8.92 46.84 15.62
C GLY A 140 -8.59 45.60 14.77
N VAL A 141 -9.57 44.75 14.46
CA VAL A 141 -9.38 43.53 13.67
C VAL A 141 -9.32 43.83 12.17
N VAL A 142 -8.27 43.35 11.49
CA VAL A 142 -8.10 43.42 10.03
C VAL A 142 -9.06 42.46 9.34
N ARG A 143 -9.98 42.98 8.52
CA ARG A 143 -10.97 42.16 7.79
C ARG A 143 -10.68 42.10 6.28
N ALA A 144 -10.09 43.15 5.73
CA ALA A 144 -9.73 43.25 4.33
C ALA A 144 -8.38 43.93 4.14
N VAL A 145 -7.79 43.74 2.96
CA VAL A 145 -6.45 44.20 2.63
C VAL A 145 -6.46 44.74 1.19
N LYS A 146 -5.78 45.87 0.95
CA LYS A 146 -5.49 46.35 -0.40
C LYS A 146 -4.22 45.68 -0.91
N LEU A 147 -4.32 45.13 -2.11
CA LEU A 147 -3.28 44.29 -2.69
C LEU A 147 -2.87 44.85 -4.03
N ARG A 148 -1.55 44.90 -4.26
CA ARG A 148 -0.96 45.21 -5.55
C ARG A 148 -0.59 43.92 -6.26
N THR A 149 -1.30 43.64 -7.36
CA THR A 149 -1.02 42.47 -8.22
C THR A 149 0.20 42.75 -9.12
N SER A 150 0.83 41.71 -9.68
CA SER A 150 1.91 41.83 -10.69
C SER A 150 1.57 42.77 -11.85
N ASN A 151 0.29 42.85 -12.21
CA ASN A 151 -0.21 43.67 -13.31
C ASN A 151 -0.39 45.16 -12.91
N GLY A 152 0.06 45.56 -11.72
CA GLY A 152 -0.09 46.91 -11.19
C GLY A 152 -1.50 47.26 -10.69
N LEU A 153 -2.48 46.37 -10.86
CA LEU A 153 -3.85 46.59 -10.39
C LEU A 153 -3.94 46.47 -8.85
N ILE A 154 -4.49 47.51 -8.22
CA ILE A 154 -4.82 47.53 -6.80
C ILE A 154 -6.23 46.95 -6.62
N THR A 155 -6.33 45.86 -5.88
CA THR A 155 -7.62 45.19 -5.61
C THR A 155 -7.81 44.98 -4.11
N THR A 156 -9.04 45.17 -3.63
CA THR A 156 -9.40 44.88 -2.24
C THR A 156 -9.89 43.45 -2.12
N ARG A 157 -9.32 42.69 -1.18
CA ARG A 157 -9.72 41.30 -0.89
C ARG A 157 -9.85 41.06 0.61
N PRO A 158 -10.76 40.18 1.04
CA PRO A 158 -10.88 39.79 2.44
C PRO A 158 -9.67 38.93 2.85
N ILE A 159 -9.24 39.06 4.12
CA ILE A 159 -8.08 38.34 4.67
C ILE A 159 -8.20 36.81 4.55
N VAL A 160 -9.43 36.29 4.60
CA VAL A 160 -9.71 34.84 4.50
C VAL A 160 -9.32 34.25 3.15
N LYS A 161 -9.34 35.07 2.09
CA LYS A 161 -8.94 34.68 0.73
C LYS A 161 -7.44 34.88 0.47
N LEU A 162 -6.67 35.24 1.49
CA LEU A 162 -5.22 35.44 1.36
C LEU A 162 -4.51 34.31 2.06
N VAL A 163 -3.50 33.79 1.38
CA VAL A 163 -2.62 32.75 1.91
C VAL A 163 -1.20 33.32 1.93
N PRO A 164 -0.55 33.40 3.10
CA PRO A 164 0.84 33.83 3.17
C PRO A 164 1.72 32.86 2.37
N LEU A 165 2.73 33.39 1.69
CA LEU A 165 3.71 32.54 1.03
C LEU A 165 4.63 31.93 2.10
N GLU A 166 4.76 30.60 2.10
CA GLU A 166 5.74 29.92 2.95
C GLU A 166 7.14 30.23 2.39
N ILE A 167 7.99 30.84 3.23
CA ILE A 167 9.40 31.14 2.93
C ILE A 167 10.30 30.11 3.57
#